data_AF-A0A1E5Q0P0-F1
#
_entry.id   AF-A0A1E5Q0P0-F1
#
_cell.length_a   1.000
_cell.length_b   1.000
_cell.length_c   1.000
_cell.angle_alpha   90.00
_cell.angle_beta   90.00
_cell.angle_gamma   90.00
#
_symmetry.space_group_name_H-M   'P 1'
#
loop_
_entity.id
_entity.type
_entity.pdbx_description
1 polymer ?
#
loop_
_entity_poly.entity_id
_entity_poly.type
_entity_poly.pdbx_seq_one_letter_code
_entity_poly.pdbx_strand_id
1 'polypeptide(L)'
;MARLVTGEAEARVQFEAEPTAFRWILYREGTDVWIRVLKLTDGSKHDNAGTEIWSSQQSIGTVARAVVRCFDEVARTYGESGCRGKWGEHFPCFELEALREAWHTSRPLDNT
;
A
#
# COMPACT_ATOMS: atom_id res chain seq x y z
N MET A 1 4.61 1.87 -1.58
CA MET A 1 3.88 2.24 -2.82
C MET A 1 4.75 3.01 -3.80
N ALA A 2 5.29 4.19 -3.46
CA ALA A 2 6.17 4.94 -4.37
C ALA A 2 7.30 4.06 -4.94
N ARG A 3 7.94 3.27 -4.07
CA ARG A 3 8.94 2.26 -4.43
C ARG A 3 8.50 1.26 -5.52
N LEU A 4 7.25 0.76 -5.46
CA LEU A 4 6.70 -0.13 -6.49
C LEU A 4 6.52 0.62 -7.82
N VAL A 5 6.01 1.86 -7.77
CA VAL A 5 5.83 2.72 -8.96
C VAL A 5 7.17 3.04 -9.62
N THR A 6 8.21 3.29 -8.84
CA THR A 6 9.58 3.53 -9.33
C THR A 6 10.30 2.26 -9.78
N GLY A 7 9.71 1.09 -9.53
CA GLY A 7 10.07 -0.15 -10.19
C GLY A 7 10.59 -1.28 -9.31
N GLU A 8 10.48 -1.16 -7.99
CA GLU A 8 10.77 -2.28 -7.09
C GLU A 8 9.79 -3.43 -7.32
N ALA A 9 10.32 -4.65 -7.22
CA ALA A 9 9.56 -5.87 -7.50
C ALA A 9 8.49 -6.16 -6.44
N GLU A 10 8.71 -5.73 -5.19
CA GLU A 10 7.81 -6.06 -4.10
C GLU A 10 7.79 -5.03 -2.98
N ALA A 11 6.67 -4.99 -2.26
CA ALA A 11 6.53 -4.27 -1.00
C ALA A 11 5.69 -5.08 -0.04
N ARG A 12 6.00 -4.98 1.26
CA ARG A 12 5.26 -5.64 2.34
C ARG A 12 4.89 -4.64 3.42
N VAL A 13 3.71 -4.82 3.99
CA VAL A 13 3.27 -4.11 5.20
C VAL A 13 2.48 -5.07 6.08
N GLN A 14 2.58 -4.87 7.40
CA GLN A 14 1.93 -5.71 8.40
C GLN A 14 1.12 -4.84 9.36
N PHE A 15 -0.06 -5.34 9.72
CA PHE A 15 -0.93 -4.78 10.75
C PHE A 15 -1.09 -5.80 11.88
N GLU A 16 -0.72 -5.42 13.09
CA GLU A 16 -0.86 -6.28 14.27
C GLU A 16 -2.31 -6.29 14.79
N ALA A 17 -2.76 -7.48 15.19
CA ALA A 17 -4.03 -7.76 15.84
C ALA A 17 -3.81 -8.88 16.88
N GLU A 18 -2.85 -8.66 17.78
CA GLU A 18 -2.22 -9.66 18.65
C GLU A 18 -3.18 -10.77 19.14
N PRO A 19 -2.80 -12.06 19.01
CA PRO A 19 -1.55 -12.58 18.43
C PRO A 19 -1.57 -12.61 16.89
N THR A 20 -2.71 -12.32 16.27
CA THR A 20 -2.89 -12.41 14.82
C THR A 20 -2.21 -11.21 14.15
N ALA A 21 -1.74 -11.38 12.91
CA ALA A 21 -1.34 -10.26 12.08
C ALA A 21 -1.96 -10.36 10.68
N PHE A 22 -2.18 -9.21 10.05
CA PHE A 22 -2.59 -9.12 8.65
C PHE A 22 -1.42 -8.59 7.82
N ARG A 23 -0.93 -9.42 6.91
CA ARG A 23 0.21 -9.06 6.06
C ARG A 23 -0.26 -8.83 4.63
N TRP A 24 0.05 -7.65 4.13
CA TRP A 24 -0.20 -7.26 2.76
C TRP A 24 1.10 -7.42 1.98
N ILE A 25 1.03 -8.15 0.88
CA ILE A 25 2.15 -8.39 -0.01
C ILE A 25 1.74 -7.88 -1.38
N LEU A 26 2.55 -6.97 -1.92
CA LEU A 26 2.36 -6.40 -3.23
C LEU A 26 3.54 -6.82 -4.10
N TYR A 27 3.26 -7.50 -5.20
CA TYR A 27 4.26 -7.94 -6.17
C TYR A 27 4.00 -7.28 -7.52
N ARG A 28 5.02 -6.65 -8.09
CA ARG A 28 4.94 -6.00 -9.39
C ARG A 28 5.20 -7.02 -10.51
N GLU A 29 4.32 -7.03 -11.49
CA GLU A 29 4.44 -7.82 -12.72
C GLU A 29 4.22 -6.88 -13.92
N GLY A 30 5.31 -6.35 -14.48
CA GLY A 30 5.24 -5.34 -15.55
C GLY A 30 4.54 -4.05 -15.10
N THR A 31 3.39 -3.76 -15.71
CA THR A 31 2.52 -2.62 -15.37
C THR A 31 1.42 -2.97 -14.37
N ASP A 32 1.33 -4.23 -13.96
CA ASP A 32 0.37 -4.73 -12.99
C ASP A 32 1.01 -5.00 -11.62
N VAL A 33 0.16 -5.10 -10.61
CA VAL A 33 0.50 -5.43 -9.24
C VAL A 33 -0.45 -6.51 -8.74
N TRP A 34 0.12 -7.63 -8.31
CA TRP A 34 -0.54 -8.66 -7.54
C TRP A 34 -0.54 -8.27 -6.07
N ILE A 35 -1.73 -8.15 -5.49
CA ILE A 35 -1.93 -7.81 -4.08
C ILE A 35 -2.50 -9.04 -3.39
N ARG A 36 -1.88 -9.45 -2.28
CA ARG A 36 -2.33 -10.55 -1.43
C ARG A 36 -2.43 -10.06 0.00
N VAL A 37 -3.49 -10.46 0.69
CA VAL A 37 -3.68 -10.22 2.12
C VAL A 37 -3.72 -11.56 2.82
N LEU A 38 -2.76 -11.77 3.71
CA LEU A 38 -2.61 -12.98 4.51
C LEU A 38 -3.03 -12.69 5.95
N LYS A 39 -3.78 -13.62 6.55
CA LYS A 39 -3.98 -13.69 7.99
C LYS A 39 -2.97 -14.66 8.59
N LEU A 40 -2.14 -14.17 9.50
CA LEU A 40 -1.15 -14.95 10.25
C LEU A 40 -1.67 -15.22 11.65
N THR A 41 -1.52 -16.46 12.12
CA THR A 41 -1.87 -16.83 13.52
C THR A 41 -0.90 -16.23 14.54
N ASP A 42 0.28 -15.80 14.07
CA ASP A 42 1.34 -15.15 14.81
C ASP A 42 2.11 -14.25 13.83
N GLY A 43 2.20 -12.95 14.12
CA GLY A 43 2.83 -11.96 13.26
C GLY A 43 4.32 -12.18 13.00
N SER A 44 4.99 -12.99 13.81
CA SER A 44 6.39 -13.36 13.60
C SER A 44 6.59 -14.45 12.52
N LYS A 45 5.52 -15.16 12.14
CA LYS A 45 5.61 -16.27 11.19
C LYS A 45 5.85 -15.80 9.75
N HIS A 46 6.47 -16.67 8.97
CA HIS A 46 6.65 -16.48 7.52
C HIS A 46 5.32 -16.48 6.76
N ASP A 47 5.32 -15.84 5.59
CA ASP A 47 4.16 -15.71 4.70
C ASP A 47 3.50 -17.06 4.36
N ASN A 48 4.30 -18.12 4.21
CA ASN A 48 3.82 -19.47 3.92
C ASN A 48 3.01 -20.12 5.05
N ALA A 49 3.11 -19.59 6.27
CA ALA A 49 2.28 -20.01 7.40
C ALA A 49 0.98 -19.19 7.50
N GLY A 50 0.81 -18.16 6.65
CA GLY A 50 -0.39 -17.35 6.57
C GLY A 50 -1.47 -18.00 5.73
N THR A 51 -2.73 -17.77 6.09
CA THR A 51 -3.88 -18.10 5.26
C THR A 51 -4.21 -16.89 4.40
N GLU A 52 -4.26 -17.05 3.08
CA GLU A 52 -4.75 -16.00 2.20
C GLU A 52 -6.24 -15.77 2.44
N ILE A 53 -6.60 -14.52 2.73
CA ILE A 53 -8.00 -14.12 2.95
C ILE A 53 -8.54 -13.27 1.80
N TRP A 54 -7.65 -12.70 0.99
CA TRP A 54 -8.01 -11.90 -0.17
C TRP A 54 -6.82 -11.75 -1.13
N SER A 55 -7.12 -11.67 -2.43
CA SER A 55 -6.15 -11.37 -3.47
C SER A 55 -6.78 -10.58 -4.62
N SER A 56 -5.99 -9.77 -5.31
CA SER A 56 -6.41 -9.13 -6.56
C SER A 56 -5.21 -8.76 -7.42
N GLN A 57 -5.39 -8.75 -8.75
CA GLN A 57 -4.45 -8.17 -9.70
C GLN A 57 -5.02 -6.83 -10.19
N GLN A 58 -4.21 -5.77 -10.16
CA GLN A 58 -4.62 -4.42 -10.53
C GLN A 58 -3.48 -3.72 -11.26
N SER A 59 -3.78 -2.79 -12.17
CA SER A 59 -2.73 -1.97 -12.76
C SER A 59 -2.07 -1.09 -11.71
N ILE A 60 -0.77 -0.83 -11.84
CA ILE A 60 0.01 -0.04 -10.89
C ILE A 60 -0.58 1.37 -10.69
N GLY A 61 -1.10 1.96 -11.77
CA GLY A 61 -1.80 3.24 -11.74
C GLY A 61 -3.13 3.19 -10.98
N THR A 62 -3.85 2.07 -11.03
CA THR A 62 -5.09 1.87 -10.25
C THR A 62 -4.79 1.82 -8.76
N VAL A 63 -3.75 1.07 -8.37
CA VAL A 63 -3.34 0.96 -6.96
C VAL A 63 -2.82 2.30 -6.44
N ALA A 64 -1.96 2.98 -7.20
CA ALA A 64 -1.46 4.32 -6.82
C ALA A 64 -2.60 5.31 -6.61
N ARG A 65 -3.57 5.36 -7.53
CA ARG A 65 -4.77 6.21 -7.42
C ARG A 65 -5.59 5.89 -6.18
N ALA A 66 -5.82 4.60 -5.92
CA ALA A 66 -6.62 4.16 -4.79
C ALA A 66 -5.97 4.60 -3.47
N VAL A 67 -4.65 4.42 -3.33
CA VAL A 67 -3.90 4.82 -2.13
C VAL A 67 -3.97 6.32 -1.91
N VAL A 68 -3.70 7.11 -2.95
CA VAL A 68 -3.80 8.58 -2.89
C VAL A 68 -5.20 9.01 -2.45
N ARG A 69 -6.25 8.46 -3.09
CA ARG A 69 -7.64 8.80 -2.75
C ARG A 69 -7.99 8.43 -1.31
N CYS A 70 -7.56 7.28 -0.82
CA CYS A 70 -7.81 6.86 0.56
C CYS A 70 -7.19 7.82 1.57
N PHE A 71 -5.96 8.30 1.33
CA PHE A 71 -5.33 9.27 2.22
C PHE A 71 -5.95 10.67 2.11
N ASP A 72 -6.37 11.10 0.91
CA ASP A 72 -7.11 12.35 0.74
C ASP A 72 -8.44 12.32 1.51
N GLU A 73 -9.11 11.18 1.56
CA GLU A 73 -10.31 10.97 2.37
C GLU A 73 -10.01 11.06 3.88
N VAL A 74 -8.91 10.44 4.34
CA VAL A 74 -8.46 10.54 5.74
C VAL A 74 -8.17 11.99 6.12
N ALA A 75 -7.42 12.72 5.29
CA ALA A 75 -7.11 14.13 5.50
C ALA A 75 -8.38 14.98 5.54
N ARG A 76 -9.33 14.74 4.62
CA ARG A 76 -10.62 15.45 4.60
C ARG A 76 -11.46 15.19 5.85
N THR A 77 -11.48 13.95 6.35
CA THR A 77 -12.35 13.57 7.48
C THR A 77 -11.75 13.93 8.83
N TYR A 78 -10.44 13.81 9.01
CA TYR A 78 -9.79 13.96 10.32
C TYR A 78 -8.83 15.15 10.40
N GLY A 79 -8.49 15.78 9.27
CA GLY A 79 -7.35 16.69 9.16
C GLY A 79 -6.03 15.94 9.23
N GLU A 80 -4.96 16.52 8.68
CA GLU A 80 -3.61 15.93 8.72
C GLU A 80 -3.11 15.73 10.16
N SER A 81 -3.44 16.65 11.08
CA SER A 81 -3.12 16.52 12.50
C SER A 81 -3.96 15.47 13.23
N GLY A 82 -5.13 15.12 12.69
CA GLY A 82 -6.02 14.09 13.26
C GLY A 82 -5.43 12.69 13.18
N CYS A 83 -4.51 12.44 12.23
CA CYS A 83 -3.83 11.16 12.14
C CYS A 83 -3.04 10.84 13.41
N ARG A 84 -2.31 11.82 13.93
CA ARG A 84 -1.52 11.67 15.14
C ARG A 84 -2.41 11.45 16.38
N GLY A 85 -3.52 12.16 16.46
CA GLY A 85 -4.47 12.00 17.55
C GLY A 85 -5.16 10.63 17.55
N LYS A 86 -5.42 10.05 16.38
CA LYS A 86 -6.22 8.83 16.24
C LYS A 86 -5.40 7.55 16.14
N TRP A 87 -4.24 7.60 15.51
CA TRP A 87 -3.39 6.44 15.24
C TRP A 87 -1.97 6.58 15.81
N GLY A 88 -1.63 7.68 16.49
CA GLY A 88 -0.29 7.93 17.04
C GLY A 88 0.76 8.29 15.99
N GLU A 89 0.46 8.09 14.71
CA GLU A 89 1.36 8.33 13.59
C GLU A 89 1.12 9.65 12.88
N HIS A 90 2.19 10.21 12.33
CA HIS A 90 2.08 11.38 11.47
C HIS A 90 1.36 11.04 10.16
N PHE A 91 0.56 11.99 9.65
CA PHE A 91 0.04 11.85 8.31
C PHE A 91 1.21 11.82 7.30
N PRO A 92 1.25 10.85 6.38
CA PRO A 92 2.42 10.59 5.54
C PRO A 92 2.46 11.52 4.32
N CYS A 93 2.56 12.84 4.55
CA CYS A 93 2.58 13.84 3.47
C CYS A 93 3.71 13.58 2.48
N PHE A 94 4.92 13.31 2.97
CA PHE A 94 6.10 13.14 2.13
C PHE A 94 6.01 11.89 1.26
N GLU A 95 5.53 10.78 1.81
CA GLU A 95 5.36 9.52 1.09
C GLU A 95 4.25 9.61 0.04
N LEU A 96 3.19 10.38 0.32
CA LEU A 96 2.12 10.64 -0.64
C LEU A 96 2.58 11.54 -1.77
N GLU A 97 3.34 12.59 -1.49
CA GLU A 97 3.91 13.45 -2.53
C GLU A 97 4.88 12.65 -3.40
N ALA A 98 5.77 11.86 -2.79
CA ALA A 98 6.67 10.97 -3.53
C ALA A 98 5.91 9.96 -4.41
N LEU A 99 4.75 9.46 -3.95
CA LEU A 99 3.89 8.60 -4.76
C LEU A 99 3.24 9.36 -5.94
N ARG A 100 2.76 10.59 -5.70
CA ARG A 100 2.18 11.44 -6.76
C ARG A 100 3.23 11.75 -7.83
N GLU A 101 4.41 12.20 -7.43
CA GLU A 101 5.53 12.47 -8.33
C GLU A 101 5.93 11.23 -9.13
N ALA A 102 6.17 10.10 -8.46
CA ALA A 102 6.55 8.86 -9.11
C ALA A 102 5.49 8.41 -10.14
N TRP A 103 4.21 8.54 -9.81
CA TRP A 103 3.12 8.18 -10.71
C TRP A 103 2.97 9.15 -11.90
N HIS A 104 3.16 10.45 -11.69
CA HIS A 104 3.18 11.41 -12.78
C HIS A 104 4.33 11.12 -13.78
N THR A 105 5.51 10.78 -13.28
CA THR A 105 6.68 10.44 -14.09
C THR A 105 6.58 9.07 -14.75
N SER A 106 5.79 8.13 -14.22
CA SER A 106 5.56 6.82 -14.84
C SER A 106 4.50 6.83 -15.94
N ARG A 107 3.59 7.82 -15.93
CA ARG A 107 2.50 8.00 -16.91
C ARG A 107 2.90 8.24 -18.39
N PRO A 108 4.12 8.67 -18.76
CA PRO A 108 4.53 8.78 -20.16
C PRO A 108 4.62 7.43 -20.89
N LEU A 109 4.65 6.29 -20.18
CA LEU A 109 4.85 4.96 -20.76
C LEU A 109 3.56 4.19 -21.09
N ASP A 110 2.38 4.72 -20.75
CA ASP A 110 1.08 4.05 -20.98
C ASP A 110 0.36 4.51 -22.28
N ASN A 111 0.93 5.46 -23.03
CA ASN A 111 0.39 5.98 -24.29
C ASN A 111 1.35 5.71 -25.47
N THR A 112 1.59 4.45 -25.82
CA THR A 112 2.11 4.05 -27.15
C THR A 112 1.58 2.68 -27.54
#